data_AF-A0AA35SEN4-F1
#
_entry.id   AF-A0AA35SEN4-F1
#
_cell.length_a   1.000
_cell.length_b   1.000
_cell.length_c   1.000
_cell.angle_alpha   90.00
_cell.angle_beta   90.00
_cell.angle_gamma   90.00
#
_symmetry.space_group_name_H-M   'P 1'
#
loop_
_entity.id
_entity.type
_entity.pdbx_description
1 polymer ?
#
loop_
_entity_poly.entity_id
_entity_poly.type
_entity_poly.pdbx_seq_one_letter_code
_entity_poly.pdbx_strand_id
1 'polypeptide(L)'
;MNLHITCSMEARRFLVVASLCWCLLLSAAGAIVGVEEEWGEGLKVLRTYVPGQCEVRAQNGDVVHYHYVGRLDNGTEFGKR
;
A
#
# COMPACT_ATOMS: atom_id res chain seq x y z
N MET A 1 -23.90 -50.96 -17.38
CA MET A 1 -24.91 -50.19 -18.13
C MET A 1 -25.22 -48.97 -17.27
N ASN A 2 -24.52 -47.86 -17.52
CA ASN A 2 -25.05 -46.69 -18.24
C ASN A 2 -26.13 -45.97 -17.41
N LEU A 3 -26.18 -44.65 -17.26
CA LEU A 3 -25.45 -43.53 -17.83
C LEU A 3 -26.33 -42.33 -17.42
N HIS A 4 -26.15 -41.67 -16.26
CA HIS A 4 -27.06 -40.55 -15.94
C HIS A 4 -26.57 -39.43 -15.00
N ILE A 5 -25.25 -39.29 -14.76
CA ILE A 5 -24.75 -38.14 -13.99
C ILE A 5 -23.50 -37.54 -14.65
N THR A 6 -23.61 -37.13 -15.92
CA THR A 6 -22.54 -36.39 -16.62
C THR A 6 -23.01 -35.08 -17.27
N CYS A 7 -24.22 -34.61 -16.99
CA CYS A 7 -24.80 -33.43 -17.69
C CYS A 7 -24.91 -32.14 -16.84
N SER A 8 -24.13 -31.97 -15.76
CA SER A 8 -24.23 -30.74 -14.94
C SER A 8 -22.92 -30.27 -14.28
N MET A 9 -21.76 -30.79 -14.67
CA MET A 9 -20.48 -30.47 -13.99
C MET A 9 -19.60 -29.46 -14.74
N GLU A 10 -19.76 -29.30 -16.06
CA GLU A 10 -18.98 -28.35 -16.87
C GLU A 10 -19.34 -26.88 -16.58
N ALA A 11 -20.63 -26.52 -16.54
CA ALA A 11 -21.05 -25.11 -16.43
C ALA A 11 -20.60 -24.43 -15.12
N ARG A 12 -20.58 -25.17 -14.00
CA ARG A 12 -20.08 -24.66 -12.71
C ARG A 12 -18.57 -24.45 -12.72
N ARG A 13 -17.82 -25.30 -13.41
CA ARG A 13 -16.37 -25.14 -13.58
C ARG A 13 -16.04 -23.91 -14.40
N PHE A 14 -16.78 -23.65 -15.48
CA PHE A 14 -16.58 -22.46 -16.31
C PHE A 14 -16.89 -21.15 -15.58
N LEU A 15 -17.99 -21.10 -14.81
CA LEU A 15 -18.35 -19.92 -14.02
C LEU A 15 -17.33 -19.62 -12.90
N VAL A 16 -16.81 -20.66 -12.25
CA VAL A 16 -15.76 -20.53 -11.23
C VAL A 16 -14.45 -20.04 -11.84
N VAL A 17 -14.04 -20.57 -13.00
CA VAL A 17 -12.82 -20.15 -13.70
C VAL A 17 -12.93 -18.70 -14.20
N ALA A 18 -14.08 -18.31 -14.76
CA ALA A 18 -14.30 -16.92 -15.19
C ALA A 18 -14.29 -15.93 -14.03
N SER A 19 -14.91 -16.28 -12.89
CA SER A 19 -14.88 -15.48 -11.67
C SER A 19 -13.46 -15.35 -11.09
N LEU A 20 -12.68 -16.44 -11.10
CA LEU A 20 -11.29 -16.43 -10.63
C LEU A 20 -10.39 -15.60 -11.56
N CYS A 21 -10.57 -15.71 -12.87
CA CYS A 21 -9.85 -14.87 -13.84
C CYS A 21 -10.20 -13.38 -13.68
N TRP A 22 -11.46 -13.05 -13.42
CA TRP A 22 -11.90 -11.67 -13.16
C TRP A 22 -11.26 -11.10 -11.89
N CYS A 23 -11.18 -11.91 -10.81
CA CYS A 23 -10.49 -11.53 -9.58
C CYS A 23 -8.98 -11.34 -9.78
N LEU A 24 -8.35 -12.18 -10.61
CA LEU A 24 -6.91 -12.09 -10.90
C LEU A 24 -6.54 -10.88 -11.76
N LEU A 25 -7.46 -10.36 -12.59
CA LEU A 25 -7.22 -9.15 -13.37
C LEU A 25 -7.40 -7.85 -12.55
N LEU A 26 -8.22 -7.87 -11.49
CA LEU A 26 -8.48 -6.68 -10.66
C LEU A 26 -7.34 -6.34 -9.69
N SER A 27 -6.48 -7.30 -9.35
CA SER A 27 -5.35 -7.10 -8.43
C SER A 27 -4.09 -6.54 -9.10
N ALA A 28 -4.06 -6.43 -10.44
CA ALA A 28 -2.89 -5.93 -11.17
C ALA A 28 -2.76 -4.39 -11.20
N ALA A 29 -3.77 -3.64 -10.73
CA ALA A 29 -3.73 -2.17 -10.68
C ALA A 29 -3.08 -1.60 -9.41
N GLY A 30 -2.52 -2.45 -8.53
CA GLY A 30 -1.84 -2.03 -7.31
C GLY A 30 -0.33 -1.95 -7.48
N ALA A 31 0.19 -1.05 -8.34
CA ALA A 31 1.58 -0.65 -8.20
C ALA A 31 1.73 0.06 -6.84
N ILE A 32 2.59 -0.46 -5.97
CA ILE A 32 2.94 0.18 -4.70
C ILE A 32 3.72 1.45 -5.03
N VAL A 33 3.02 2.53 -5.38
CA VAL A 33 3.55 3.88 -5.42
C VAL A 33 3.56 4.39 -3.98
N GLY A 34 4.65 5.03 -3.58
CA GLY A 34 4.86 5.52 -2.21
C GLY A 34 3.62 6.21 -1.66
N VAL A 35 3.20 5.79 -0.47
CA VAL A 35 2.03 6.34 0.22
C VAL A 35 2.27 7.82 0.49
N GLU A 36 1.53 8.71 -0.18
CA GLU A 36 1.35 10.10 0.29
C GLU A 36 0.40 10.00 1.48
N GLU A 37 0.97 9.94 2.69
CA GLU A 37 0.20 9.90 3.92
C GLU A 37 -0.35 11.31 4.17
N GLU A 38 -1.66 11.48 4.03
CA GLU A 38 -2.34 12.77 4.21
C GLU A 38 -2.60 13.02 5.70
N TRP A 39 -1.87 13.95 6.29
CA TRP A 39 -2.00 14.34 7.69
C TRP A 39 -2.80 15.64 7.80
N GLY A 40 -4.13 15.56 7.65
CA GLY A 40 -5.02 16.73 7.68
C GLY A 40 -4.81 17.69 6.50
N GLU A 41 -5.54 18.82 6.48
CA GLU A 41 -5.39 19.79 5.40
C GLU A 41 -4.02 20.51 5.48
N GLY A 42 -3.23 20.36 4.42
CA GLY A 42 -2.04 21.19 4.16
C GLY A 42 -0.70 20.62 4.60
N LEU A 43 -0.63 19.47 5.28
CA LEU A 43 0.64 18.81 5.62
C LEU A 43 0.91 17.63 4.67
N LYS A 44 2.04 17.71 3.96
CA LYS A 44 2.55 16.63 3.11
C LYS A 44 3.76 15.97 3.75
N VAL A 45 3.72 14.66 3.93
CA VAL A 45 4.82 13.87 4.50
C VAL A 45 5.35 12.91 3.44
N LEU A 46 6.61 13.09 3.04
CA LEU A 46 7.29 12.20 2.10
C LEU A 46 8.31 11.33 2.84
N ARG A 47 8.10 10.01 2.81
CA ARG A 47 9.02 9.05 3.41
C ARG A 47 10.02 8.53 2.37
N THR A 48 11.27 8.97 2.46
CA THR A 48 12.32 8.58 1.51
C THR A 48 13.07 7.31 1.91
N TYR A 49 13.15 7.00 3.20
CA TYR A 49 13.86 5.84 3.72
C TYR A 49 13.24 5.36 5.02
N VAL A 50 13.11 4.03 5.17
CA VAL A 50 12.87 3.37 6.45
C VAL A 50 13.80 2.16 6.56
N PRO A 51 14.50 1.98 7.68
CA PRO A 51 15.35 0.82 7.90
C PRO A 51 14.57 -0.49 7.80
N GLY A 52 15.24 -1.56 7.34
CA GLY A 52 14.63 -2.89 7.20
C GLY A 52 14.11 -3.47 8.52
N GLN A 53 14.75 -3.16 9.65
CA GLN A 53 14.25 -3.44 10.99
C GLN A 53 13.92 -2.11 11.68
N CYS A 54 12.64 -1.90 11.99
CA CYS A 54 12.13 -0.71 12.66
C CYS A 54 11.06 -1.16 13.67
N GLU A 55 11.54 -1.70 14.79
CA GLU A 55 10.69 -2.28 15.84
C GLU A 55 10.06 -1.21 16.74
N VAL A 56 10.75 -0.08 16.89
CA VAL A 56 10.29 1.06 17.68
C VAL A 56 9.74 2.13 16.75
N ARG A 57 8.49 2.54 16.98
CA ARG A 57 7.84 3.66 16.32
C ARG A 57 7.50 4.71 17.36
N ALA A 58 7.71 5.98 17.02
CA ALA A 58 7.35 7.09 17.90
C ALA A 58 5.85 7.09 18.18
N GLN A 59 5.49 7.32 19.43
CA GLN A 59 4.12 7.40 19.94
C GLN A 59 3.89 8.75 20.62
N ASN A 60 2.62 9.08 20.84
CA ASN A 60 2.27 10.28 21.61
C ASN A 60 2.86 10.22 23.02
N GLY A 61 3.61 11.26 23.38
CA GLY A 61 4.30 11.39 24.66
C GLY A 61 5.78 11.01 24.63
N ASP A 62 6.28 10.45 23.53
CA ASP A 62 7.70 10.12 23.39
C ASP A 62 8.58 11.38 23.25
N VAL A 63 9.80 11.31 23.78
CA VAL A 63 10.85 12.31 23.53
C VAL A 63 11.72 11.86 22.36
N VAL A 64 11.40 12.34 21.16
CA VAL A 64 12.11 11.95 19.93
C VAL A 64 13.32 12.85 19.69
N HIS A 65 14.48 12.26 19.46
CA HIS A 65 15.68 12.96 19.02
C HIS A 65 15.82 12.79 17.51
N TYR A 66 15.94 13.91 16.80
CA TYR A 66 15.98 13.93 15.34
C TYR A 66 17.02 14.93 14.84
N HIS A 67 17.56 14.64 13.65
CA HIS A 67 18.29 15.62 12.88
C HIS A 67 17.37 16.22 11.83
N TYR A 68 17.38 17.55 11.69
CA TYR A 68 16.57 18.23 10.71
C TYR A 68 17.33 19.33 9.96
N VAL A 69 16.82 19.64 8.78
CA VAL A 69 17.19 20.81 7.99
C VAL A 69 15.90 21.47 7.52
N GLY A 70 15.67 22.72 7.92
CA GLY A 70 14.54 23.53 7.50
C GLY A 70 14.90 24.38 6.30
N ARG A 71 14.10 24.30 5.23
CA ARG A 71 14.25 25.09 4.00
C ARG A 71 12.94 25.78 3.63
N LEU A 72 13.03 26.98 3.07
CA LEU A 72 11.91 27.64 2.40
C LEU A 72 11.65 27.02 1.02
N ASP A 73 10.53 27.37 0.38
CA ASP A 73 10.16 26.85 -0.95
C ASP A 73 11.20 27.16 -2.04
N ASN A 74 11.98 28.23 -1.87
CA ASN A 74 13.08 28.59 -2.76
C ASN A 74 14.40 27.85 -2.45
N GLY A 75 14.40 26.93 -1.48
CA GLY A 75 15.55 26.12 -1.06
C GLY A 75 16.45 26.77 -0.01
N THR A 76 16.20 28.02 0.39
CA THR A 76 17.02 28.72 1.40
C THR A 76 16.89 28.05 2.77
N GLU A 77 18.01 27.68 3.38
CA GLU A 77 18.04 27.10 4.73
C GLU A 77 17.80 28.16 5.81
N PHE A 78 16.95 27.86 6.79
CA PHE A 78 16.68 28.75 7.93
C PHE A 78 16.99 28.14 9.30
N GLY A 79 17.27 26.83 9.38
CA GLY A 79 17.60 26.17 10.65
C GLY A 79 17.99 24.70 10.49
N LYS A 80 18.75 24.18 11.45
CA LYS A 80 19.14 22.77 11.54
C LYS A 80 19.47 22.36 12.96
N ARG A 81 19.29 21.08 13.28
CA ARG A 81 19.74 20.43 14.53
C ARG A 81 20.14 18.99 14.23
#